data_AF-A0A3C0CRP6-F1
#
_entry.id   AF-A0A3C0CRP6-F1
#
_cell.length_a   1.000
_cell.length_b   1.000
_cell.length_c   1.000
_cell.angle_alpha   90.00
_cell.angle_beta   90.00
_cell.angle_gamma   90.00
#
_symmetry.space_group_name_H-M   'P 1'
#
loop_
_entity.id
_entity.type
_entity.pdbx_description
1 polymer ?
#
loop_
_entity_poly.entity_id
_entity_poly.type
_entity_poly.pdbx_seq_one_letter_code
_entity_poly.pdbx_strand_id
1 'polypeptide(L)'
;IQVEGMNPAAKGLFATVLAAAAGRPVLLITYNQDQAERLFEDISMLNAPGLDLRLMPSADGMIYTDGGADPDAVAGRISALTRLSSGGRC
;
A
#
# COMPACT_ATOMS: atom_id res chain seq x y z
N ILE A 1 -9.29 -10.58 -2.80
CA ILE A 1 -9.49 -11.69 -1.84
C ILE A 1 -10.16 -11.07 -0.63
N GLN A 2 -11.46 -11.28 -0.44
CA GLN A 2 -12.16 -10.86 0.77
C GLN A 2 -12.06 -12.02 1.76
N VAL A 3 -11.17 -11.91 2.75
CA VAL A 3 -11.08 -12.94 3.80
C VAL A 3 -12.00 -12.50 4.94
N GLU A 4 -13.23 -12.99 4.90
CA GLU A 4 -14.20 -12.76 5.98
C GLU A 4 -13.77 -13.50 7.25
N GLY A 5 -13.97 -12.87 8.42
CA GLY A 5 -13.62 -13.45 9.72
C GLY A 5 -12.14 -13.32 10.13
N MET A 6 -11.29 -12.67 9.34
CA MET A 6 -9.90 -12.42 9.73
C MET A 6 -9.80 -11.29 10.76
N ASN A 7 -9.19 -11.57 11.91
CA ASN A 7 -8.84 -10.56 12.91
C ASN A 7 -8.02 -9.43 12.23
N PRO A 8 -8.36 -8.13 12.46
CA PRO A 8 -7.61 -7.01 11.90
C PRO A 8 -6.09 -7.12 12.05
N ALA A 9 -5.60 -7.56 13.21
CA ALA A 9 -4.16 -7.71 13.48
C ALA A 9 -3.49 -8.81 12.64
N ALA A 10 -4.27 -9.78 12.14
CA ALA A 10 -3.75 -10.85 11.28
C ALA A 10 -3.63 -10.43 9.81
N LYS A 11 -4.26 -9.31 9.40
CA LYS A 11 -4.27 -8.85 8.01
C LYS A 11 -2.88 -8.45 7.51
N GLY A 12 -2.10 -7.77 8.35
CA GLY A 12 -0.72 -7.39 8.00
C GLY A 12 0.17 -8.61 7.78
N LEU A 13 0.11 -9.59 8.68
CA LEU A 13 0.84 -10.85 8.54
C LEU A 13 0.41 -11.62 7.28
N PHE A 14 -0.90 -11.75 7.06
CA PHE A 14 -1.43 -12.41 5.87
C PHE A 14 -0.97 -11.73 4.58
N ALA A 15 -1.05 -10.40 4.50
CA ALA A 15 -0.61 -9.63 3.34
C ALA A 15 0.88 -9.82 3.05
N THR A 16 1.70 -9.84 4.11
CA THR A 16 3.16 -10.07 4.01
C THR A 16 3.47 -11.45 3.44
N VAL A 17 2.82 -12.49 3.97
CA VAL A 17 3.01 -13.87 3.48
C VAL A 17 2.50 -14.02 2.06
N LEU A 18 1.37 -13.40 1.71
CA LEU A 18 0.81 -13.41 0.36
C LEU A 18 1.76 -12.75 -0.64
N ALA A 19 2.35 -11.60 -0.29
CA ALA A 19 3.33 -10.90 -1.13
C ALA A 19 4.56 -11.78 -1.37
N ALA A 20 5.13 -12.36 -0.31
CA ALA A 20 6.27 -13.26 -0.42
C ALA A 20 5.97 -14.50 -1.29
N ALA A 21 4.78 -15.10 -1.12
CA ALA A 21 4.36 -16.28 -1.88
C ALA A 21 4.04 -15.97 -3.35
N ALA A 22 3.54 -14.77 -3.65
CA ALA A 22 3.18 -14.38 -5.02
C ALA A 22 4.40 -14.27 -5.94
N GLY A 23 5.59 -13.96 -5.39
CA GLY A 23 6.83 -13.81 -6.16
C GLY A 23 6.80 -12.66 -7.19
N ARG A 24 5.81 -11.77 -7.07
CA ARG A 24 5.54 -10.62 -7.95
C ARG A 24 4.94 -9.49 -7.11
N PRO A 25 5.00 -8.23 -7.58
CA PRO A 25 4.36 -7.11 -6.90
C PRO A 25 2.89 -7.35 -6.61
N VAL A 26 2.45 -6.97 -5.41
CA VAL A 26 1.05 -7.08 -4.97
C VAL A 26 0.52 -5.69 -4.67
N LEU A 27 -0.59 -5.33 -5.31
CA LEU A 27 -1.36 -4.14 -4.96
C LEU A 27 -2.45 -4.51 -3.95
N LEU A 28 -2.35 -3.94 -2.74
CA LEU A 28 -3.37 -4.06 -1.71
C LEU A 28 -4.32 -2.86 -1.79
N ILE A 29 -5.60 -3.13 -1.98
CA ILE A 29 -6.65 -2.10 -2.04
C ILE A 29 -7.44 -2.17 -0.75
N THR A 30 -7.49 -1.06 -0.02
CA THR A 30 -8.28 -0.89 1.21
C THR A 30 -9.51 -0.04 0.95
N TYR A 31 -10.42 0.03 1.93
CA TYR A 31 -11.65 0.80 1.79
C TYR A 31 -11.41 2.32 1.84
N ASN A 32 -10.46 2.75 2.66
CA ASN A 32 -10.11 4.15 2.84
C ASN A 32 -8.61 4.30 3.21
N GLN A 33 -8.18 5.56 3.28
CA GLN A 33 -6.81 5.94 3.61
C GLN A 33 -6.41 5.51 5.03
N ASP A 34 -7.24 5.74 6.04
CA ASP A 34 -6.96 5.33 7.42
C ASP A 34 -6.66 3.83 7.54
N GLN A 35 -7.39 2.98 6.79
CA GLN A 35 -7.13 1.55 6.74
C GLN A 35 -5.84 1.20 6.00
N ALA A 36 -5.50 1.95 4.95
CA ALA A 36 -4.24 1.76 4.22
C ALA A 36 -3.04 2.08 5.13
N GLU A 37 -3.10 3.21 5.83
CA GLU A 37 -2.06 3.68 6.75
C GLU A 37 -1.85 2.70 7.90
N ARG A 38 -2.93 2.30 8.59
CA ARG A 38 -2.84 1.30 9.68
C ARG A 38 -2.24 -0.02 9.20
N LEU A 39 -2.67 -0.52 8.04
CA LEU A 39 -2.14 -1.76 7.49
C LEU A 39 -0.66 -1.60 7.08
N PHE A 40 -0.28 -0.45 6.55
CA PHE A 40 1.11 -0.14 6.21
C PHE A 40 2.00 -0.12 7.46
N GLU A 41 1.54 0.50 8.54
CA GLU A 41 2.23 0.49 9.84
C GLU A 41 2.38 -0.94 10.39
N ASP A 42 1.29 -1.71 10.41
CA ASP A 42 1.28 -3.11 10.87
C ASP A 42 2.30 -3.97 10.11
N ILE A 43 2.34 -3.85 8.78
CA ILE A 43 3.29 -4.62 7.95
C ILE A 43 4.72 -4.13 8.15
N SER A 44 4.92 -2.81 8.27
CA SER A 44 6.25 -2.23 8.51
C SER A 44 6.87 -2.76 9.80
N MET A 45 6.06 -2.98 10.84
CA MET A 45 6.52 -3.55 12.11
C MET A 45 6.97 -5.01 12.01
N LEU A 46 6.52 -5.77 11.01
CA LEU A 46 6.95 -7.16 10.81
C LEU A 46 8.40 -7.26 10.31
N ASN A 47 8.98 -6.15 9.83
CA ASN A 47 10.37 -6.03 9.37
C ASN A 47 10.80 -7.20 8.45
N ALA A 48 9.92 -7.59 7.53
CA ALA A 48 10.15 -8.73 6.66
C ALA A 48 11.30 -8.43 5.69
N PRO A 49 12.37 -9.23 5.68
CA PRO A 49 13.54 -8.96 4.86
C PRO A 49 13.19 -9.03 3.37
N GLY A 50 13.55 -7.99 2.63
CA GLY A 50 13.32 -7.90 1.19
C GLY A 50 11.93 -7.42 0.78
N LEU A 51 11.10 -6.99 1.73
CA LEU A 51 9.81 -6.36 1.46
C LEU A 51 9.98 -4.86 1.17
N ASP A 52 9.82 -4.44 -0.09
CA ASP A 52 9.69 -3.03 -0.52
C ASP A 52 8.22 -2.60 -0.39
N LEU A 53 7.79 -2.39 0.85
CA LEU A 53 6.46 -1.90 1.16
C LEU A 53 6.34 -0.40 0.82
N ARG A 54 5.29 -0.03 0.09
CA ARG A 54 5.00 1.36 -0.30
C ARG A 54 3.55 1.71 0.01
N LEU A 55 3.33 2.87 0.61
CA LEU A 55 2.01 3.48 0.72
C LEU A 55 1.79 4.41 -0.49
N MET A 56 0.67 4.25 -1.18
CA MET A 56 0.26 5.17 -2.24
C MET A 56 -0.55 6.30 -1.59
N PRO A 57 -0.04 7.54 -1.57
CA PRO A 57 -0.77 8.64 -0.95
C PRO A 57 -2.03 8.94 -1.77
N SER A 58 -3.10 9.32 -1.07
CA SER A 58 -4.33 9.80 -1.71
C SER A 58 -4.07 11.09 -2.47
N ALA A 59 -4.96 11.42 -3.41
CA ALA A 59 -4.99 12.77 -3.93
C ALA A 59 -5.62 13.66 -2.85
N ASP A 60 -4.79 14.41 -2.12
CA ASP A 60 -5.28 15.38 -1.15
C ASP A 60 -6.13 16.43 -1.87
N GLY A 61 -7.43 16.43 -1.59
CA GLY A 61 -8.40 17.31 -2.21
C GLY A 61 -9.76 16.64 -2.39
N MET A 62 -10.83 17.36 -2.04
CA MET A 62 -12.16 16.99 -2.50
C MET A 62 -12.20 17.12 -4.02
N ILE A 63 -12.97 16.26 -4.68
CA ILE A 63 -13.21 16.40 -6.13
C ILE A 63 -13.68 17.84 -6.38
N TYR A 64 -13.00 18.55 -7.29
CA TYR A 64 -13.25 19.96 -7.65
C TYR A 64 -12.79 21.04 -6.63
N THR A 65 -11.85 20.72 -5.73
CA THR A 65 -11.17 21.78 -4.97
C THR A 65 -10.12 22.48 -5.83
N ASP A 66 -10.18 23.82 -5.89
CA ASP A 66 -9.12 24.67 -6.44
C ASP A 66 -7.93 24.70 -5.47
N GLY A 67 -7.22 23.58 -5.41
CA GLY A 67 -5.95 23.42 -4.73
C GLY A 67 -5.04 22.61 -5.63
N GLY A 68 -3.86 23.14 -5.94
CA GLY A 68 -2.84 22.35 -6.64
C GLY A 68 -2.52 21.08 -5.83
N ALA A 69 -2.29 19.96 -6.51
CA ALA A 69 -1.86 18.74 -5.84
C ALA A 69 -0.54 18.97 -5.10
N ASP A 70 -0.42 18.44 -3.89
CA ASP A 70 0.85 18.41 -3.17
C ASP A 70 1.94 17.72 -4.02
N PRO A 71 3.04 18.41 -4.37
CA PRO A 71 4.13 17.83 -5.14
C PRO A 71 4.71 16.54 -4.52
N ASP A 72 4.75 16.44 -3.20
CA ASP A 72 5.30 15.26 -2.51
C ASP A 72 4.37 14.05 -2.68
N ALA A 73 3.06 14.25 -2.50
CA ALA A 73 2.06 13.23 -2.80
C ALA A 73 2.06 12.82 -4.28
N VAL A 74 2.29 13.74 -5.22
CA VAL A 74 2.47 13.42 -6.65
C VAL A 74 3.72 12.55 -6.86
N ALA A 75 4.86 12.94 -6.30
CA ALA A 75 6.11 12.21 -6.44
C ALA A 75 6.00 10.78 -5.85
N GLY A 76 5.38 10.65 -4.68
CA GLY A 76 5.11 9.36 -4.05
C GLY A 76 4.29 8.41 -4.94
N ARG A 77 3.20 8.93 -5.55
CA ARG A 77 2.37 8.15 -6.49
C ARG A 77 3.15 7.72 -7.73
N ILE A 78 3.90 8.63 -8.35
CA ILE A 78 4.70 8.31 -9.54
C ILE A 78 5.72 7.22 -9.22
N SER A 79 6.41 7.33 -8.08
CA SER A 79 7.39 6.35 -7.63
C SER A 79 6.76 4.96 -7.45
N ALA A 80 5.62 4.88 -6.73
CA ALA A 80 4.90 3.62 -6.50
C ALA A 80 4.43 2.98 -7.81
N LEU A 81 3.84 3.76 -8.71
CA LEU A 81 3.34 3.28 -10.01
C LEU A 81 4.48 2.83 -10.94
N THR A 82 5.59 3.55 -10.94
CA THR A 82 6.76 3.19 -11.75
C THR A 82 7.32 1.85 -11.31
N ARG A 83 7.46 1.63 -9.99
CA ARG A 83 7.90 0.34 -9.43
C ARG A 83 6.93 -0.78 -9.79
N LEU A 84 5.63 -0.56 -9.60
CA LEU A 84 4.59 -1.52 -9.98
C LEU A 84 4.67 -1.91 -11.47
N SER A 85 4.86 -0.92 -12.36
CA SER A 85 4.95 -1.14 -13.80
C SER A 85 6.20 -1.92 -14.22
N SER A 86 7.30 -1.78 -13.48
CA SER A 86 8.57 -2.46 -13.76
C SER A 86 8.58 -3.94 -13.38
N GLY A 87 7.57 -4.41 -12.62
CA GLY A 87 7.54 -5.78 -12.11
C GLY A 87 8.65 -6.10 -11.11
N GLY A 88 9.41 -5.09 -10.67
CA GLY A 88 10.46 -5.26 -9.67
C GLY A 88 9.87 -5.83 -8.39
N ARG A 89 10.49 -6.87 -7.82
CA ARG A 89 10.00 -7.53 -6.60
C ARG A 89 9.83 -6.48 -5.50
N CYS A 90 8.62 -6.44 -4.94
CA CYS A 90 8.28 -5.68 -3.75
C CYS A 90 8.05 -6.64 -2.60
#